data_AF-A0A7W7W557-F1
#
_entry.id   AF-A0A7W7W557-F1
#
_cell.length_a   1.000
_cell.length_b   1.000
_cell.length_c   1.000
_cell.angle_alpha   90.00
_cell.angle_beta   90.00
_cell.angle_gamma   90.00
#
_symmetry.space_group_name_H-M   'P 1'
#
loop_
_entity.id
_entity.type
_entity.pdbx_description
1 polymer ?
#
loop_
_entity_poly.entity_id
_entity_poly.type
_entity_poly.pdbx_seq_one_letter_code
_entity_poly.pdbx_strand_id
1 'polypeptide(L)'
;MLESLSLPFYLLFTLLALTCAFFLGQAIYPRLSWVLTKWQYRNPDMVEPSTVVFQLRRVKAVVLFTVFLTALVLLFNARETLGA
;
A
#
# COMPACT_ATOMS: atom_id res chain seq x y z
N MET A 1 4.42 -27.39 -17.20
CA MET A 1 5.01 -26.07 -16.95
C MET A 1 4.01 -25.03 -16.41
N LEU A 2 2.69 -25.31 -16.40
CA LEU A 2 1.67 -24.44 -15.79
C LEU A 2 1.60 -24.52 -14.26
N GLU A 3 2.05 -25.62 -13.63
CA GLU A 3 2.02 -25.76 -12.17
C GLU A 3 2.90 -24.75 -11.41
N SER A 4 3.87 -24.11 -12.08
CA SER A 4 4.83 -23.20 -11.43
C SER A 4 4.36 -21.74 -11.29
N LEU A 5 3.24 -21.35 -11.90
CA LEU A 5 2.77 -19.95 -11.87
C LEU A 5 1.76 -19.64 -10.76
N SER A 6 1.22 -20.67 -10.11
CA SER A 6 0.29 -20.53 -8.98
C SER A 6 0.93 -19.80 -7.80
N LEU A 7 2.11 -20.26 -7.36
CA LEU A 7 2.85 -19.69 -6.23
C LEU A 7 3.19 -18.20 -6.46
N PRO A 8 3.81 -17.78 -7.59
CA PRO A 8 4.06 -16.36 -7.83
C PRO A 8 2.77 -15.53 -7.99
N PHE A 9 1.69 -16.11 -8.53
CA PHE A 9 0.39 -15.44 -8.58
C PHE A 9 -0.15 -15.12 -7.18
N TYR A 10 -0.21 -16.12 -6.29
CA TYR A 10 -0.69 -15.93 -4.91
C TYR A 10 0.21 -15.00 -4.10
N LEU A 11 1.53 -15.06 -4.31
CA LEU A 11 2.47 -14.11 -3.69
C LEU A 11 2.19 -12.68 -4.15
N LEU A 12 2.09 -12.45 -5.46
CA LEU A 12 1.81 -11.12 -6.01
C LEU A 12 0.45 -10.60 -5.52
N PHE A 13 -0.57 -11.45 -5.54
CA PHE A 13 -1.90 -11.13 -5.05
C PHE A 13 -1.88 -10.72 -3.57
N THR A 14 -1.18 -11.49 -2.73
CA THR A 14 -1.05 -11.21 -1.30
C THR A 14 -0.30 -9.89 -1.06
N LEU A 15 0.80 -9.66 -1.80
CA LEU A 15 1.56 -8.41 -1.71
C LEU A 15 0.73 -7.19 -2.12
N LEU A 16 -0.06 -7.31 -3.20
CA LEU A 16 -0.98 -6.26 -3.63
C LEU A 16 -2.06 -5.98 -2.58
N ALA A 17 -2.66 -7.03 -2.00
CA ALA A 17 -3.68 -6.89 -0.97
C ALA A 17 -3.13 -6.22 0.30
N LEU A 18 -1.94 -6.63 0.76
CA LEU A 18 -1.25 -6.00 1.89
C LEU A 18 -0.90 -4.54 1.60
N THR A 19 -0.46 -4.24 0.38
CA THR A 19 -0.15 -2.88 -0.05
C THR A 19 -1.40 -2.00 -0.07
N CYS A 20 -2.55 -2.53 -0.54
CA CYS A 20 -3.83 -1.85 -0.47
C CYS A 20 -4.24 -1.56 0.98
N ALA A 21 -4.16 -2.56 1.87
CA ALA A 21 -4.48 -2.38 3.29
C ALA A 21 -3.59 -1.32 3.95
N PHE A 22 -2.30 -1.30 3.61
CA PHE A 22 -1.34 -0.32 4.12
C PHE A 22 -1.68 1.12 3.66
N PHE A 23 -1.96 1.32 2.36
CA PHE A 23 -2.34 2.64 1.86
C PHE A 23 -3.72 3.09 2.35
N LEU A 24 -4.67 2.16 2.54
CA LEU A 24 -5.94 2.45 3.19
C LEU A 24 -5.73 2.92 4.63
N GLY A 25 -4.86 2.26 5.39
CA GLY A 25 -4.46 2.68 6.73
C GLY A 25 -3.86 4.09 6.74
N GLN A 26 -3.00 4.43 5.77
CA GLN A 26 -2.46 5.79 5.63
C GLN A 26 -3.51 6.83 5.18
N ALA A 27 -4.53 6.43 4.42
CA ALA A 27 -5.62 7.32 4.02
C ALA A 27 -6.56 7.66 5.18
N ILE A 28 -6.77 6.72 6.11
CA ILE A 28 -7.56 6.90 7.34
C ILE A 28 -6.73 7.66 8.39
N TYR A 29 -5.47 7.26 8.59
CA TYR A 29 -4.57 7.84 9.57
C TYR A 29 -3.30 8.39 8.89
N PRO A 30 -3.31 9.64 8.39
CA PRO A 30 -2.18 10.20 7.65
C PRO A 30 -0.90 10.37 8.47
N ARG A 31 -1.03 10.41 9.80
CA ARG A 31 0.09 10.42 10.73
C ARG A 31 0.75 9.05 10.91
N LEU A 32 0.19 7.96 10.37
CA LEU A 32 0.73 6.60 10.52
C LEU A 32 2.19 6.53 10.10
N SER A 33 2.49 7.08 8.92
CA SER A 33 3.85 7.13 8.38
C SER A 33 4.83 7.78 9.36
N TRP A 34 4.42 8.88 9.98
CA TRP A 34 5.22 9.58 10.97
C TRP A 34 5.40 8.79 12.26
N VAL A 35 4.33 8.18 12.78
CA VAL A 35 4.41 7.32 13.98
C VAL A 35 5.38 6.16 13.77
N LEU A 36 5.40 5.59 12.57
CA LEU A 36 6.28 4.47 12.22
C LEU A 36 7.75 4.88 11.99
N THR A 37 8.03 6.15 11.67
CA THR A 37 9.40 6.61 11.35
C THR A 37 9.98 7.58 12.36
N LYS A 38 9.19 8.11 13.30
CA LYS A 38 9.64 9.16 14.24
C LYS A 38 10.83 8.73 15.11
N TRP A 39 10.99 7.43 15.36
CA TRP A 39 12.11 6.86 16.12
C TRP A 39 13.48 7.09 15.48
N GLN A 40 13.52 7.42 14.19
CA GLN A 40 14.74 7.74 13.46
C GLN A 40 15.32 9.11 13.83
N TYR A 41 14.53 9.98 14.46
CA TYR A 41 14.93 11.34 14.79
C TYR A 41 15.31 11.46 16.26
N ARG A 42 16.42 12.16 16.53
CA ARG A 42 16.89 12.42 17.90
C ARG A 42 15.91 13.25 18.73
N ASN A 43 15.22 14.22 18.09
CA ASN A 43 14.22 15.09 18.71
C ASN A 43 12.96 15.18 17.81
N PRO A 44 12.02 14.23 17.91
CA PRO A 44 10.89 14.13 16.97
C PRO A 44 9.96 15.34 16.98
N ASP A 45 9.77 16.00 18.12
CA ASP A 45 8.83 17.13 18.24
C ASP A 45 9.32 18.38 17.49
N MET A 46 10.64 18.51 17.29
CA MET A 46 11.25 19.63 16.56
C MET A 46 11.23 19.44 15.03
N VAL A 47 10.96 18.22 14.56
CA VAL A 47 10.98 17.86 13.13
C VAL A 47 9.64 17.29 12.66
N GLU A 48 8.57 17.42 13.46
CA GLU A 48 7.25 16.96 13.07
C GLU A 48 6.79 17.68 11.79
N PRO A 49 6.38 16.94 10.74
CA PRO A 49 5.87 17.54 9.52
C PRO A 49 4.62 18.40 9.79
N SER A 50 4.45 19.47 9.02
CA SER A 50 3.26 20.30 9.15
C SER A 50 1.97 19.56 8.73
N THR A 51 0.82 20.07 9.17
CA THR A 51 -0.50 19.54 8.80
C THR A 51 -0.70 19.41 7.29
N VAL A 52 -0.16 20.35 6.51
CA VAL A 52 -0.24 20.32 5.04
C VAL A 52 0.50 19.11 4.47
N VAL A 53 1.68 18.78 5.01
CA VAL A 53 2.44 17.61 4.60
C VAL A 53 1.65 16.33 4.89
N PHE A 54 0.97 16.24 6.03
CA PHE A 54 0.11 15.11 6.34
C PHE A 54 -1.08 14.97 5.39
N GLN A 55 -1.71 16.09 4.99
CA GLN A 55 -2.79 16.05 3.99
C GLN A 55 -2.28 15.63 2.61
N LEU A 56 -1.11 16.12 2.18
CA LEU A 56 -0.49 15.69 0.93
C LEU A 56 -0.15 14.19 0.95
N ARG A 57 0.35 13.67 2.08
CA ARG A 57 0.56 12.23 2.26
C ARG A 57 -0.74 11.44 2.18
N ARG A 58 -1.84 11.97 2.73
CA ARG A 58 -3.18 11.37 2.61
C ARG A 58 -3.62 11.28 1.16
N VAL A 59 -3.52 12.38 0.41
CA VAL A 59 -3.87 12.42 -1.02
C VAL A 59 -3.04 11.42 -1.81
N LYS A 60 -1.71 11.39 -1.59
CA LYS A 60 -0.82 10.39 -2.18
C LYS A 60 -1.26 8.96 -1.85
N ALA A 61 -1.59 8.67 -0.59
CA ALA A 61 -2.04 7.35 -0.16
C ALA A 61 -3.35 6.94 -0.83
N VAL A 62 -4.31 7.86 -0.98
CA VAL A 62 -5.57 7.62 -1.70
C VAL A 62 -5.31 7.31 -3.17
N VAL A 63 -4.47 8.10 -3.85
CA VAL A 63 -4.13 7.86 -5.26
C VAL A 63 -3.46 6.49 -5.44
N LEU A 64 -2.47 6.17 -4.61
CA LEU A 64 -1.77 4.88 -4.68
C LEU A 64 -2.71 3.72 -4.34
N PHE A 65 -3.55 3.85 -3.30
CA PHE A 65 -4.57 2.86 -2.97
C PHE A 65 -5.45 2.55 -4.17
N THR A 66 -5.98 3.56 -4.87
CA THR A 66 -6.83 3.37 -6.04
C THR A 66 -6.09 2.63 -7.16
N VAL A 67 -4.82 2.96 -7.43
CA VAL A 67 -3.99 2.29 -8.44
C VAL A 67 -3.71 0.82 -8.08
N PHE A 68 -3.37 0.54 -6.83
CA PHE A 68 -3.13 -0.83 -6.39
C PHE A 68 -4.41 -1.66 -6.32
N LEU A 69 -5.55 -1.03 -5.98
CA LEU A 69 -6.85 -1.68 -5.97
C LEU A 69 -7.28 -2.05 -7.39
N THR A 70 -7.12 -1.17 -8.38
CA THR A 70 -7.39 -1.52 -9.78
C THR A 70 -6.47 -2.61 -10.28
N ALA A 71 -5.18 -2.59 -9.94
CA ALA A 71 -4.25 -3.67 -10.26
C ALA A 71 -4.66 -5.02 -9.63
N LEU A 72 -5.10 -5.01 -8.37
CA LEU A 72 -5.59 -6.20 -7.67
C LEU A 72 -6.83 -6.78 -8.36
N VAL A 73 -7.79 -5.92 -8.72
CA VAL A 73 -9.01 -6.33 -9.44
C VAL A 73 -8.67 -6.90 -10.81
N LEU A 74 -7.76 -6.27 -11.57
CA LEU A 74 -7.32 -6.79 -12.86
C LEU A 74 -6.63 -8.15 -12.73
N LEU A 75 -5.76 -8.31 -11.73
CA LEU A 75 -5.08 -9.57 -11.46
C LEU A 75 -6.07 -10.68 -11.06
N PHE A 76 -7.08 -10.34 -10.26
CA PHE A 76 -8.15 -11.28 -9.88
C PHE A 76 -8.93 -11.76 -11.10
N ASN A 77 -9.30 -10.87 -12.02
CA ASN A 77 -9.98 -11.24 -13.26
C ASN A 77 -9.09 -12.07 -14.20
N ALA A 78 -7.78 -11.82 -14.20
CA ALA A 78 -6.82 -12.57 -15.00
C ALA A 78 -6.53 -13.99 -14.47
N ARG A 79 -7.05 -14.35 -13.27
CA ARG A 79 -6.86 -15.66 -12.65
C ARG A 79 -7.22 -16.81 -13.58
N GLU A 80 -8.40 -16.76 -14.19
CA GLU A 80 -8.91 -17.83 -15.05
C GLU A 80 -8.05 -17.99 -16.32
N THR A 81 -7.58 -16.87 -16.88
CA THR A 81 -6.68 -16.89 -18.05
C THR A 81 -5.28 -17.42 -17.75
N LEU A 82 -4.82 -17.31 -16.51
CA LEU A 82 -3.49 -17.73 -16.07
C LEU A 82 -3.45 -19.17 -15.54
N GLY A 83 -4.61 -19.82 -15.38
CA GLY A 83 -4.71 -21.19 -14.85
C GLY A 83 -4.33 -21.32 -13.37
N ALA A 84 -4.57 -20.26 -12.57
CA ALA A 84 -4.19 -20.17 -11.14
C ALA A 84 -5.37 -20.26 -10.15
#